data_AF-A0A015LV41-F1
#
_entry.id   AF-A0A015LV41-F1
#
_cell.length_a   1.000
_cell.length_b   1.000
_cell.length_c   1.000
_cell.angle_alpha   90.00
_cell.angle_beta   90.00
_cell.angle_gamma   90.00
#
_symmetry.space_group_name_H-M   'P 1'
#
loop_
_entity.id
_entity.type
_entity.pdbx_description
1 polymer ?
#
loop_
_entity_poly.entity_id
_entity_poly.type
_entity_poly.pdbx_seq_one_letter_code
_entity_poly.pdbx_strand_id
1 'polypeptide(L)'
;MCEYLQSRILKSANATLPSSTVGNNYTPKVPRDLEILTQNYRFLNRLMHSIRLLRKYPLTYSAAHEHKWSIHLHRLQNILQLYKKVFTFIPTLPFSLSSCRQDNFKSLLDDLSNISKSLRGFHLLQEKEFQDSSIRAHLDDRNNNFETDLSSFIDSALSRTRRRITLDRVFIDHPTQPQLLTAPKDIDDAVVNHFQNFVPIKSTPPVSIDTLPDRWSSAYHPMDDVSSSIYDSLMNPPTLDEWLSTVSSTPNGKASGPSMITYEMLKHLGSRTSALLLILIQACLSKADIPDLW
;
A
#
# COMPACT_ATOMS: atom_id res chain seq x y z
N MET A 1 4.12 -16.52 -26.43
CA MET A 1 2.83 -15.87 -26.81
C MET A 1 2.14 -15.23 -25.61
N CYS A 2 2.08 -15.91 -24.45
CA CYS A 2 1.42 -15.43 -23.23
C CYS A 2 2.08 -14.19 -22.59
N GLU A 3 3.41 -14.11 -22.53
CA GLU A 3 4.14 -12.92 -22.07
C GLU A 3 3.87 -11.68 -22.94
N TYR A 4 3.78 -11.89 -24.26
CA TYR A 4 3.47 -10.81 -25.19
C TYR A 4 2.03 -10.32 -25.01
N LEU A 5 1.06 -11.23 -24.82
CA LEU A 5 -0.32 -10.85 -24.53
C LEU A 5 -0.42 -10.08 -23.20
N GLN A 6 0.18 -10.61 -22.13
CA GLN A 6 0.22 -9.98 -20.81
C GLN A 6 0.82 -8.57 -20.87
N SER A 7 2.02 -8.40 -21.46
CA SER A 7 2.65 -7.09 -21.57
C SER A 7 1.82 -6.08 -22.37
N ARG A 8 1.08 -6.52 -23.39
CA ARG A 8 0.15 -5.67 -24.15
C ARG A 8 -1.07 -5.26 -23.33
N ILE A 9 -1.64 -6.17 -22.54
CA ILE A 9 -2.75 -5.86 -21.62
C ILE A 9 -2.30 -4.83 -20.59
N LEU A 10 -1.17 -5.06 -19.93
CA LEU A 10 -0.62 -4.14 -18.92
C LEU A 10 -0.32 -2.76 -19.50
N LYS A 11 0.34 -2.70 -20.67
CA LYS A 11 0.67 -1.43 -21.33
C LYS A 11 -0.59 -0.64 -21.72
N SER A 12 -1.62 -1.31 -22.21
CA SER A 12 -2.89 -0.67 -22.55
C SER A 12 -3.62 -0.18 -21.29
N ALA A 13 -3.72 -1.02 -20.26
CA ALA A 13 -4.36 -0.70 -18.99
C ALA A 13 -3.75 0.54 -18.34
N ASN A 14 -2.42 0.62 -18.29
CA ASN A 14 -1.71 1.78 -17.73
C ASN A 14 -1.94 3.08 -18.51
N ALA A 15 -2.34 3.00 -19.80
CA ALA A 15 -2.64 4.17 -20.61
C ALA A 15 -4.11 4.62 -20.51
N THR A 16 -5.03 3.69 -20.25
CA THR A 16 -6.48 3.96 -20.33
C THR A 16 -7.20 3.95 -19.00
N LEU A 17 -6.75 3.16 -18.02
CA LEU A 17 -7.42 3.05 -16.73
C LEU A 17 -6.98 4.18 -15.79
N PRO A 18 -7.92 4.79 -15.05
CA PRO A 18 -7.59 5.83 -14.09
C PRO A 18 -6.80 5.22 -12.92
N SER A 19 -5.64 5.81 -12.61
CA SER A 19 -4.85 5.47 -11.42
C SER A 19 -5.13 6.45 -10.28
N SER A 20 -5.35 5.95 -9.06
CA SER A 20 -5.40 6.78 -7.85
C SER A 20 -4.21 6.49 -6.96
N THR A 21 -3.49 7.52 -6.52
CA THR A 21 -2.47 7.38 -5.48
C THR A 21 -3.18 7.21 -4.14
N VAL A 22 -3.10 6.00 -3.57
CA VAL A 22 -3.60 5.76 -2.20
C VAL A 22 -2.53 6.26 -1.23
N GLY A 23 -2.81 7.39 -0.56
CA GLY A 23 -1.96 7.90 0.49
C GLY A 23 -2.03 6.99 1.72
N ASN A 24 -0.88 6.66 2.29
CA ASN A 24 -0.85 6.01 3.60
C ASN A 24 -1.12 7.07 4.68
N ASN A 25 -1.98 6.79 5.66
CA ASN A 25 -2.32 7.70 6.75
C ASN A 25 -1.19 7.86 7.79
N TYR A 26 -0.05 7.20 7.55
CA TYR A 26 1.12 7.28 8.41
C TYR A 26 1.93 8.55 8.13
N THR A 27 2.00 9.44 9.10
CA THR A 27 2.96 10.55 9.11
C THR A 27 4.19 10.14 9.92
N PRO A 28 5.36 9.95 9.28
CA PRO A 28 6.59 9.67 10.01
C PRO A 28 6.89 10.80 11.00
N LYS A 29 7.40 10.47 12.19
CA LYS A 29 7.97 11.49 13.08
C LYS A 29 9.29 11.95 12.47
N VAL A 30 9.24 13.05 11.75
CA VAL A 30 10.37 13.65 11.06
C VAL A 30 11.31 14.33 12.08
N PRO A 31 12.64 14.27 11.91
CA PRO A 31 13.57 14.99 12.77
C PRO A 31 13.33 16.50 12.73
N ARG A 32 13.53 17.16 13.87
CA ARG A 32 13.30 18.61 14.01
C ARG A 32 14.06 19.45 12.99
N ASP A 33 15.27 19.02 12.60
CA ASP A 33 16.09 19.74 11.61
C ASP A 33 15.46 19.71 10.21
N LEU A 34 14.87 18.57 9.81
CA LEU A 34 14.18 18.44 8.53
C LEU A 34 12.85 19.22 8.53
N GLU A 35 12.17 19.29 9.68
CA GLU A 35 11.00 20.17 9.85
C GLU A 35 11.39 21.65 9.71
N ILE A 36 12.48 22.10 10.35
CA ILE A 36 13.00 23.47 10.23
C ILE A 36 13.35 23.77 8.77
N LEU A 37 14.00 22.84 8.07
CA LEU A 37 14.32 22.97 6.66
C LEU A 37 13.07 23.09 5.79
N THR A 38 12.04 22.28 6.07
CA THR A 38 10.72 22.36 5.41
C THR A 38 10.08 23.73 5.61
N GLN A 39 10.13 24.27 6.84
CA GLN A 39 9.59 25.59 7.15
C GLN A 39 10.34 26.70 6.41
N ASN A 40 11.66 26.61 6.30
CA ASN A 40 12.50 27.56 5.56
C ASN A 40 12.18 27.54 4.07
N TYR A 41 12.02 26.36 3.48
CA TYR A 41 11.57 26.21 2.10
C TYR A 41 10.17 26.81 1.85
N ARG A 42 9.20 26.56 2.73
CA ARG A 42 7.85 27.15 2.65
C ARG A 42 7.88 28.67 2.78
N PHE A 43 8.73 29.20 3.66
CA PHE A 43 8.94 30.64 3.82
C PHE A 43 9.43 31.27 2.52
N LEU A 44 10.44 30.70 1.87
CA LEU A 44 10.99 31.20 0.61
C LEU A 44 9.94 31.26 -0.51
N ASN A 45 9.09 30.23 -0.62
CA ASN A 45 8.03 30.21 -1.62
C ASN A 45 6.99 31.32 -1.39
N ARG A 46 6.60 31.56 -0.12
CA ARG A 46 5.70 32.65 0.25
C ARG A 46 6.32 34.02 -0.03
N LEU A 47 7.60 34.19 0.28
CA LEU A 47 8.34 35.43 0.03
C LEU A 47 8.48 35.72 -1.45
N MET A 48 8.86 34.72 -2.24
CA MET A 48 8.98 34.87 -3.69
C MET A 48 7.61 35.20 -4.33
N HIS A 49 6.52 34.65 -3.80
CA HIS A 49 5.16 35.03 -4.21
C HIS A 49 4.83 36.48 -3.87
N SER A 50 5.13 36.97 -2.66
CA SER A 50 4.86 38.36 -2.28
C SER A 50 5.67 39.35 -3.12
N ILE A 51 6.93 39.04 -3.44
CA ILE A 51 7.77 39.88 -4.31
C ILE A 51 7.23 39.89 -5.76
N ARG A 52 6.74 38.74 -6.26
CA ARG A 52 6.07 38.70 -7.58
C ARG A 52 4.83 39.57 -7.63
N LEU A 53 4.04 39.61 -6.55
CA LEU A 53 2.87 40.49 -6.45
C LEU A 53 3.28 41.96 -6.46
N LEU A 54 4.29 42.34 -5.69
CA LEU A 54 4.83 43.71 -5.67
C LEU A 54 5.37 44.15 -7.03
N ARG A 55 6.07 43.26 -7.74
CA ARG A 55 6.54 43.52 -9.11
C ARG A 55 5.38 43.70 -10.09
N LYS A 56 4.28 42.94 -9.94
CA LYS A 56 3.12 43.01 -10.82
C LYS A 56 2.26 44.25 -10.56
N TYR A 57 2.17 44.69 -9.31
CA TYR A 57 1.36 45.82 -8.89
C TYR A 57 2.18 46.83 -8.06
N PRO A 58 3.08 47.62 -8.69
CA PRO A 58 3.97 48.52 -7.96
C PRO A 58 3.22 49.59 -7.13
N LEU A 59 2.02 49.99 -7.57
CA LEU A 59 1.19 50.99 -6.89
C LEU A 59 0.69 50.55 -5.51
N THR A 60 0.70 49.24 -5.20
CA THR A 60 0.30 48.73 -3.88
C THR A 60 1.43 48.80 -2.85
N TYR A 61 2.62 49.23 -3.26
CA TYR A 61 3.77 49.35 -2.39
C TYR A 61 3.51 50.36 -1.26
N SER A 62 4.01 50.04 -0.07
CA SER A 62 3.82 50.88 1.13
C SER A 62 4.92 50.61 2.15
N ALA A 63 5.03 51.48 3.15
CA ALA A 63 6.00 51.32 4.26
C ALA A 63 5.84 49.96 5.00
N ALA A 64 4.63 49.37 5.01
CA ALA A 64 4.40 48.05 5.58
C ALA A 64 5.16 46.94 4.83
N HIS A 65 5.38 47.09 3.53
CA HIS A 65 6.15 46.14 2.72
C HIS A 65 7.64 46.22 3.04
N GLU A 66 8.19 47.42 3.27
CA GLU A 66 9.58 47.58 3.75
C GLU A 66 9.79 46.97 5.12
N HIS A 67 8.87 47.23 6.05
CA HIS A 67 8.96 46.66 7.38
C HIS A 67 8.90 45.12 7.35
N LYS A 68 8.03 44.54 6.52
CA LYS A 68 8.02 43.08 6.31
C LYS A 68 9.30 42.59 5.65
N TRP A 69 9.82 43.32 4.67
CA TRP A 69 11.07 42.96 3.99
C TRP A 69 12.26 42.94 4.95
N SER A 70 12.41 43.92 5.84
CA SER A 70 13.53 43.92 6.80
C SER A 70 13.51 42.70 7.72
N ILE A 71 12.33 42.29 8.18
CA ILE A 71 12.14 41.05 8.96
C ILE A 71 12.50 39.82 8.10
N HIS A 72 12.02 39.76 6.86
CA HIS A 72 12.31 38.67 5.93
C HIS A 72 13.80 38.60 5.57
N LEU A 73 14.46 39.74 5.41
CA LEU A 73 15.89 39.86 5.11
C LEU A 73 16.73 39.28 6.24
N HIS A 74 16.41 39.60 7.51
CA HIS A 74 17.10 39.00 8.65
C HIS A 74 16.93 37.47 8.67
N ARG A 75 15.71 36.97 8.41
CA ARG A 75 15.46 35.53 8.32
C ARG A 75 16.23 34.88 7.16
N LEU A 76 16.30 35.53 6.00
CA LEU A 76 17.08 35.05 4.85
C LEU A 76 18.57 34.98 5.17
N GLN A 77 19.13 36.00 5.82
CA GLN A 77 20.52 36.01 6.26
C GLN A 77 20.81 34.85 7.23
N ASN A 78 19.91 34.59 8.18
CA ASN A 78 20.02 33.45 9.07
C ASN A 78 19.98 32.11 8.31
N ILE A 79 19.09 31.95 7.33
CA ILE A 79 19.03 30.75 6.48
C ILE A 79 20.34 30.57 5.68
N LEU A 80 20.83 31.63 5.05
CA LEU A 80 22.08 31.62 4.28
C LEU A 80 23.28 31.25 5.16
N GLN A 81 23.29 31.71 6.41
CA GLN A 81 24.33 31.38 7.37
C GLN A 81 24.22 29.93 7.86
N LEU A 82 23.03 29.46 8.21
CA LEU A 82 22.78 28.11 8.71
C LEU A 82 23.14 27.04 7.67
N TYR A 83 22.79 27.28 6.39
CA TYR A 83 23.04 26.34 5.30
C TYR A 83 24.17 26.79 4.38
N LYS A 84 25.15 27.55 4.89
CA LYS A 84 26.25 28.12 4.09
C LYS A 84 26.96 27.10 3.19
N LYS A 85 27.12 25.85 3.66
CA LYS A 85 27.76 24.75 2.92
C LYS A 85 26.93 24.22 1.74
N VAL A 86 25.62 24.48 1.72
CA VAL A 86 24.70 24.04 0.68
C VAL A 86 24.74 24.97 -0.54
N PHE A 87 25.12 26.23 -0.34
CA PHE A 87 25.14 27.24 -1.40
C PHE A 87 26.51 27.31 -2.05
N THR A 88 26.54 27.24 -3.38
CA THR A 88 27.76 27.49 -4.17
C THR A 88 28.06 28.99 -4.30
N PHE A 89 27.03 29.83 -4.18
CA PHE A 89 27.11 31.28 -4.24
C PHE A 89 26.10 31.91 -3.27
N ILE A 90 26.52 32.95 -2.56
CA ILE A 90 25.68 33.70 -1.63
C ILE A 90 25.38 35.07 -2.26
N PRO A 91 24.15 35.32 -2.71
CA PRO A 91 23.80 36.58 -3.35
C PRO A 91 23.74 37.73 -2.34
N THR A 92 24.08 38.94 -2.80
CA THR A 92 23.89 40.17 -2.03
C THR A 92 22.44 40.62 -2.12
N LEU A 93 21.71 40.50 -1.02
CA LEU A 93 20.29 40.89 -0.96
C LEU A 93 20.13 42.40 -0.75
N PRO A 94 19.11 43.04 -1.36
CA PRO A 94 18.88 44.47 -1.21
C PRO A 94 18.41 44.81 0.21
N PHE A 95 18.94 45.89 0.78
CA PHE A 95 18.53 46.37 2.11
C PHE A 95 17.10 46.95 2.14
N SER A 96 16.62 47.45 0.99
CA SER A 96 15.27 48.01 0.83
C SER A 96 14.68 47.60 -0.52
N LEU A 97 13.38 47.36 -0.57
CA LEU A 97 12.66 47.11 -1.83
C LEU A 97 12.36 48.41 -2.59
N SER A 98 12.32 49.56 -1.92
CA SER A 98 12.12 50.88 -2.54
C SER A 98 13.18 51.20 -3.60
N SER A 99 14.41 50.73 -3.39
CA SER A 99 15.54 50.96 -4.29
C SER A 99 15.57 50.00 -5.47
N CYS A 100 14.71 48.98 -5.48
CA CYS A 100 14.65 48.01 -6.57
C CYS A 100 13.86 48.56 -7.76
N ARG A 101 14.54 48.72 -8.90
CA ARG A 101 13.89 48.89 -10.21
C ARG A 101 13.42 47.52 -10.75
N GLN A 102 12.73 47.54 -11.89
CA GLN A 102 12.18 46.33 -12.50
C GLN A 102 13.23 45.22 -12.74
N ASP A 103 14.45 45.61 -13.12
CA ASP A 103 15.57 44.68 -13.31
C ASP A 103 16.12 44.15 -11.97
N ASN A 104 16.17 44.98 -10.93
CA ASN A 104 16.55 44.55 -9.59
C ASN A 104 15.55 43.54 -9.01
N PHE A 105 14.24 43.72 -9.25
CA PHE A 105 13.24 42.73 -8.86
C PHE A 105 13.40 41.40 -9.61
N LYS A 106 13.81 41.44 -10.88
CA LYS A 106 14.14 40.22 -11.64
C LYS A 106 15.34 39.51 -11.02
N SER A 107 16.45 40.23 -10.80
CA SER A 107 17.65 39.69 -10.16
C SER A 107 17.35 39.10 -8.78
N LEU A 108 16.58 39.80 -7.95
CA LEU A 108 16.18 39.33 -6.62
C LEU A 108 15.36 38.04 -6.69
N LEU A 109 14.42 37.94 -7.64
CA LEU A 109 13.62 36.73 -7.82
C LEU A 109 14.49 35.55 -8.32
N ASP A 110 15.46 35.82 -9.18
CA ASP A 110 16.41 34.81 -9.66
C ASP A 110 17.31 34.31 -8.51
N ASP A 111 17.82 35.22 -7.68
CA ASP A 111 18.60 34.91 -6.48
C ASP A 111 17.80 34.07 -5.48
N LEU A 112 16.58 34.49 -5.15
CA LEU A 112 15.68 33.74 -4.27
C LEU A 112 15.29 32.38 -4.85
N SER A 113 15.13 32.30 -6.18
CA SER A 113 14.86 31.04 -6.86
C SER A 113 16.06 30.09 -6.76
N ASN A 114 17.29 30.60 -6.86
CA ASN A 114 18.50 29.79 -6.72
C ASN A 114 18.65 29.27 -5.28
N ILE A 115 18.46 30.13 -4.28
CA ILE A 115 18.43 29.75 -2.87
C ILE A 115 17.38 28.65 -2.62
N SER A 116 16.16 28.84 -3.13
CA SER A 116 15.07 27.88 -2.98
C SER A 116 15.39 26.53 -3.63
N LYS A 117 15.97 26.51 -4.83
CA LYS A 117 16.40 25.29 -5.52
C LYS A 117 17.47 24.53 -4.74
N SER A 118 18.50 25.23 -4.24
CA SER A 118 19.58 24.62 -3.44
C SER A 118 19.03 24.02 -2.14
N LEU A 119 18.19 24.75 -1.41
CA LEU A 119 17.56 24.23 -0.19
C LEU A 119 16.61 23.07 -0.46
N ARG A 120 15.87 23.10 -1.57
CA ARG A 120 15.01 21.97 -1.97
C ARG A 120 15.84 20.73 -2.29
N GLY A 121 16.95 20.89 -3.01
CA GLY A 121 17.89 19.79 -3.28
C GLY A 121 18.43 19.18 -1.97
N PHE A 122 18.86 20.04 -1.05
CA PHE A 122 19.34 19.61 0.27
C PHE A 122 18.25 18.93 1.10
N HIS A 123 17.02 19.44 1.09
CA HIS A 123 15.88 18.82 1.75
C HIS A 123 15.62 17.41 1.23
N LEU A 124 15.56 17.23 -0.09
CA LEU A 124 15.33 15.91 -0.70
C LEU A 124 16.45 14.93 -0.33
N LEU A 125 17.70 15.40 -0.25
CA LEU A 125 18.83 14.58 0.19
C LEU A 125 18.66 14.13 1.65
N GLN A 126 18.42 15.07 2.58
CA GLN A 126 18.22 14.75 3.99
C GLN A 126 17.00 13.86 4.24
N GLU A 127 15.91 14.07 3.51
CA GLU A 127 14.71 13.24 3.58
C GLU A 127 15.02 11.80 3.18
N LYS A 128 15.77 11.60 2.09
CA LYS A 128 16.21 10.28 1.65
C LYS A 128 17.15 9.63 2.66
N GLU A 129 18.14 10.36 3.18
CA GLU A 129 19.06 9.84 4.20
C GLU A 129 18.32 9.41 5.48
N PHE A 130 17.31 10.18 5.89
CA PHE A 130 16.46 9.83 7.03
C PHE A 130 15.64 8.58 6.76
N GLN A 131 15.01 8.47 5.58
CA GLN A 131 14.26 7.28 5.18
C GLN A 131 15.14 6.03 5.18
N ASP A 132 16.31 6.11 4.54
CA ASP A 132 17.26 5.00 4.46
C ASP A 132 17.74 4.58 5.86
N SER A 133 18.00 5.54 6.75
CA SER A 133 18.43 5.27 8.12
C SER A 133 17.32 4.64 8.96
N SER A 134 16.08 5.12 8.81
CA SER A 134 14.90 4.58 9.50
C SER A 134 14.60 3.14 9.05
N ILE A 135 14.71 2.86 7.75
CA ILE A 135 14.55 1.49 7.22
C ILE A 135 15.60 0.57 7.81
N ARG A 136 16.89 0.99 7.79
CA ARG A 136 17.97 0.18 8.37
C ARG A 136 17.77 -0.09 9.86
N ALA A 137 17.44 0.94 10.64
CA ALA A 137 17.18 0.79 12.07
C ALA A 137 16.04 -0.21 12.34
N HIS A 138 14.95 -0.15 11.58
CA HIS A 138 13.85 -1.11 11.73
C HIS A 138 14.24 -2.55 11.30
N LEU A 139 15.11 -2.71 10.32
CA LEU A 139 15.66 -4.01 9.95
C LEU A 139 16.56 -4.57 11.06
N ASP A 140 17.44 -3.74 11.61
CA ASP A 140 18.33 -4.11 12.71
C ASP A 140 17.53 -4.49 13.97
N ASP A 141 16.52 -3.70 14.34
CA ASP A 141 15.60 -4.01 15.44
C ASP A 141 14.90 -5.36 15.21
N ARG A 142 14.45 -5.62 13.98
CA ARG A 142 13.80 -6.89 13.64
C ARG A 142 14.78 -8.07 13.72
N ASN A 143 16.01 -7.91 13.25
CA ASN A 143 17.04 -8.94 13.38
C ASN A 143 17.40 -9.21 14.84
N ASN A 144 17.52 -8.16 15.66
CA ASN A 144 17.74 -8.32 17.09
C ASN A 144 16.58 -9.04 17.77
N ASN A 145 15.34 -8.71 17.41
CA ASN A 145 14.16 -9.40 17.92
C ASN A 145 14.12 -10.87 17.48
N PHE A 146 14.64 -11.21 16.28
CA PHE A 146 14.72 -12.62 15.87
C PHE A 146 15.57 -13.46 16.84
N GLU A 147 16.66 -12.90 17.36
CA GLU A 147 17.56 -13.57 18.31
C GLU A 147 17.06 -13.47 19.77
N THR A 148 16.43 -12.35 20.15
CA THR A 148 16.14 -12.02 21.56
C THR A 148 14.66 -12.09 21.96
N ASP A 149 13.73 -11.88 21.03
CA ASP A 149 12.28 -11.87 21.27
C ASP A 149 11.50 -12.28 20.00
N LEU A 150 11.37 -13.59 19.79
CA LEU A 150 10.63 -14.16 18.65
C LEU A 150 9.17 -13.67 18.58
N SER A 151 8.53 -13.33 19.72
CA SER A 151 7.15 -12.84 19.69
C SER A 151 7.07 -11.47 19.04
N SER A 152 7.93 -10.53 19.47
CA SER A 152 8.03 -9.20 18.85
C SER A 152 8.47 -9.26 17.38
N PHE A 153 9.37 -10.20 17.04
CA PHE A 153 9.73 -10.46 15.64
C PHE A 153 8.51 -10.89 14.82
N ILE A 154 7.73 -11.88 15.27
CA ILE A 154 6.56 -12.40 14.54
C ILE A 154 5.52 -11.30 14.34
N ASP A 155 5.22 -10.52 15.38
CA ASP A 155 4.23 -9.44 15.33
C ASP A 155 4.65 -8.36 14.32
N SER A 156 5.93 -7.94 14.35
CA SER A 156 6.52 -7.00 13.39
C SER A 156 6.53 -7.57 11.96
N ALA A 157 6.96 -8.84 11.81
CA ALA A 157 7.08 -9.53 10.53
C ALA A 157 5.76 -9.67 9.79
N LEU A 158 4.69 -9.98 10.53
CA LEU A 158 3.35 -10.14 9.98
C LEU A 158 2.58 -8.82 9.91
N SER A 159 3.14 -7.74 10.46
CA SER A 159 2.42 -6.46 10.66
C SER A 159 1.07 -6.67 11.36
N ARG A 160 1.06 -7.55 12.37
CA ARG A 160 -0.15 -7.93 13.11
C ARG A 160 0.05 -7.67 14.58
N THR A 161 -0.96 -7.10 15.22
CA THR A 161 -1.06 -7.12 16.68
C THR A 161 -1.69 -8.45 17.09
N ARG A 162 -1.01 -9.20 17.97
CA ARG A 162 -1.55 -10.45 18.52
C ARG A 162 -2.90 -10.18 19.17
N ARG A 163 -3.96 -10.78 18.62
CA ARG A 163 -5.27 -10.84 19.28
C ARG A 163 -5.21 -11.99 20.27
N ARG A 164 -5.14 -11.68 21.56
CA ARG A 164 -5.16 -12.67 22.62
C ARG A 164 -6.61 -12.91 23.04
N ILE A 165 -7.01 -14.18 23.06
CA ILE A 165 -8.20 -14.61 23.77
C ILE A 165 -7.73 -15.04 25.16
N THR A 166 -8.31 -14.44 26.20
CA THR A 166 -8.05 -14.85 27.58
C THR A 166 -9.18 -15.77 28.01
N LEU A 167 -8.86 -17.02 28.33
CA LEU A 167 -9.81 -18.00 28.86
C LEU A 167 -9.66 -18.03 30.38
N ASP A 168 -10.51 -17.29 31.09
CA ASP A 168 -10.46 -17.21 32.56
C ASP A 168 -11.35 -18.24 33.25
N ARG A 169 -12.21 -18.91 32.48
CA ARG A 169 -13.18 -19.88 32.97
C ARG A 169 -13.46 -20.94 31.92
N VAL A 170 -13.43 -22.21 32.32
CA VAL A 170 -13.77 -23.34 31.45
C VAL A 170 -14.80 -24.20 32.15
N PHE A 171 -15.85 -24.59 31.42
CA PHE A 171 -16.87 -25.49 31.91
C PHE A 171 -16.58 -26.89 31.35
N ILE A 172 -16.48 -27.89 32.23
CA ILE A 172 -16.23 -29.28 31.85
C ILE A 172 -17.41 -30.12 32.29
N ASP A 173 -17.89 -30.96 31.38
CA ASP A 173 -18.87 -32.00 31.69
C ASP A 173 -18.17 -33.14 32.44
N HIS A 174 -18.21 -33.10 33.78
CA HIS A 174 -17.70 -34.18 34.61
C HIS A 174 -18.81 -35.22 34.88
N PRO A 175 -18.50 -36.53 34.98
CA PRO A 175 -19.50 -37.61 34.98
C PRO A 175 -20.61 -37.52 36.05
N THR A 176 -20.33 -36.86 37.17
CA THR A 176 -21.28 -36.71 38.30
C THR A 176 -22.00 -35.37 38.30
N GLN A 177 -21.31 -34.28 37.98
CA GLN A 177 -21.90 -32.95 37.86
C GLN A 177 -20.95 -32.07 37.05
N PRO A 178 -21.45 -31.11 36.26
CA PRO A 178 -20.59 -30.18 35.55
C PRO A 178 -19.71 -29.35 36.49
N GLN A 179 -18.46 -29.09 36.09
CA GLN A 179 -17.48 -28.37 36.89
C GLN A 179 -17.04 -27.09 36.17
N LEU A 180 -17.08 -25.96 36.88
CA LEU A 180 -16.50 -24.69 36.43
C LEU A 180 -15.06 -24.58 36.96
N LEU A 181 -14.09 -24.58 36.06
CA LEU A 181 -12.70 -24.31 36.38
C LEU A 181 -12.41 -22.81 36.29
N THR A 182 -11.79 -22.27 37.33
CA THR A 182 -11.36 -20.86 37.42
C THR A 182 -9.86 -20.72 37.73
N ALA A 183 -9.19 -21.80 38.11
CA ALA A 183 -7.76 -21.79 38.39
C ALA A 183 -6.96 -21.87 37.07
N PRO A 184 -5.93 -21.02 36.85
CA PRO A 184 -5.23 -20.94 35.56
C PRO A 184 -4.64 -22.27 35.07
N LYS A 185 -4.07 -23.06 35.98
CA LYS A 185 -3.46 -24.35 35.65
C LYS A 185 -4.50 -25.37 35.20
N ASP A 186 -5.59 -25.48 35.96
CA ASP A 186 -6.67 -26.42 35.66
C ASP A 186 -7.36 -26.06 34.33
N ILE A 187 -7.50 -24.77 34.03
CA ILE A 187 -7.99 -24.28 32.74
C ILE A 187 -7.05 -24.69 31.60
N ASP A 188 -5.74 -24.47 31.75
CA ASP A 188 -4.76 -24.79 30.71
C ASP A 188 -4.73 -26.30 30.41
N ASP A 189 -4.67 -27.12 31.45
CA ASP A 189 -4.70 -28.59 31.35
C ASP A 189 -5.99 -29.07 30.65
N ALA A 190 -7.14 -28.49 30.98
CA ALA A 190 -8.42 -28.83 30.37
C ALA A 190 -8.52 -28.44 28.89
N VAL A 191 -8.03 -27.24 28.54
CA VAL A 191 -8.03 -26.73 27.16
C VAL A 191 -7.13 -27.58 26.29
N VAL A 192 -5.91 -27.89 26.75
CA VAL A 192 -4.98 -28.76 26.03
C VAL A 192 -5.60 -30.14 25.81
N ASN A 193 -6.17 -30.74 26.85
CA ASN A 193 -6.80 -32.06 26.76
C ASN A 193 -7.98 -32.07 25.79
N HIS A 194 -8.83 -31.04 25.80
CA HIS A 194 -9.94 -30.92 24.85
C HIS A 194 -9.43 -30.85 23.42
N PHE A 195 -8.54 -29.91 23.09
CA PHE A 195 -8.10 -29.70 21.71
C PHE A 195 -7.25 -30.86 21.15
N GLN A 196 -6.57 -31.62 22.00
CA GLN A 196 -5.87 -32.84 21.58
C GLN A 196 -6.81 -34.00 21.25
N ASN A 197 -7.99 -34.07 21.87
CA ASN A 197 -8.85 -35.26 21.83
C ASN A 197 -10.25 -35.02 21.24
N PHE A 198 -10.68 -33.79 21.00
CA PHE A 198 -12.05 -33.50 20.52
C PHE A 198 -12.33 -34.03 19.12
N VAL A 199 -11.27 -34.25 18.31
CA VAL A 199 -11.36 -34.96 17.04
C VAL A 199 -10.91 -36.40 17.27
N PRO A 200 -11.77 -37.41 17.08
CA PRO A 200 -11.36 -38.79 17.15
C PRO A 200 -10.29 -39.07 16.08
N ILE A 201 -9.04 -39.33 16.49
CA ILE A 201 -7.93 -39.69 15.58
C ILE A 201 -8.17 -41.05 14.89
N LYS A 202 -9.22 -41.78 15.29
CA LYS A 202 -9.58 -43.08 14.72
C LYS A 202 -10.56 -42.91 13.57
N SER A 203 -10.06 -42.57 12.40
CA SER A 203 -10.81 -42.77 11.16
C SER A 203 -9.81 -43.12 10.06
N THR A 204 -9.65 -44.42 9.81
CA THR A 204 -9.25 -44.85 8.47
C THR A 204 -10.17 -44.16 7.47
N PRO A 205 -9.64 -43.50 6.43
CA PRO A 205 -10.47 -42.83 5.44
C PRO A 205 -11.52 -43.80 4.88
N PRO A 206 -12.78 -43.38 4.72
CA PRO A 206 -13.80 -44.19 4.06
C PRO A 206 -13.35 -44.51 2.63
N VAL A 207 -13.48 -45.77 2.23
CA VAL A 207 -12.94 -46.30 0.96
C VAL A 207 -13.92 -46.09 -0.20
N SER A 208 -15.22 -45.93 0.11
CA SER A 208 -16.27 -45.61 -0.85
C SER A 208 -17.37 -44.75 -0.21
N ILE A 209 -18.25 -44.19 -1.04
CA ILE A 209 -19.45 -43.46 -0.59
C ILE A 209 -20.32 -44.33 0.33
N ASP A 210 -20.42 -45.63 0.06
CA ASP A 210 -21.19 -46.58 0.87
C ASP A 210 -20.63 -46.80 2.29
N THR A 211 -19.36 -46.44 2.51
CA THR A 211 -18.70 -46.52 3.82
C THR A 211 -18.78 -45.21 4.60
N LEU A 212 -19.43 -44.18 4.04
CA LEU A 212 -19.62 -42.91 4.72
C LEU A 212 -20.69 -43.04 5.83
N PRO A 213 -20.53 -42.32 6.96
CA PRO A 213 -21.61 -42.17 7.93
C PRO A 213 -22.88 -41.61 7.29
N ASP A 214 -24.05 -42.00 7.80
CA ASP A 214 -25.38 -41.67 7.23
C ASP A 214 -25.55 -40.19 6.87
N ARG A 215 -25.07 -39.28 7.71
CA ARG A 215 -25.11 -37.84 7.46
C ARG A 215 -24.45 -37.47 6.12
N TRP A 216 -23.29 -38.06 5.85
CA TRP A 216 -22.52 -37.79 4.64
C TRP A 216 -23.05 -38.59 3.46
N SER A 217 -23.42 -39.86 3.66
CA SER A 217 -24.07 -40.67 2.62
C SER A 217 -25.31 -39.94 2.06
N SER A 218 -26.17 -39.44 2.95
CA SER A 218 -27.34 -38.63 2.58
C SER A 218 -26.99 -37.35 1.83
N ALA A 219 -25.88 -36.69 2.18
CA ALA A 219 -25.46 -35.44 1.54
C ALA A 219 -24.86 -35.64 0.14
N TYR A 220 -24.29 -36.81 -0.15
CA TYR A 220 -23.70 -37.15 -1.44
C TYR A 220 -24.65 -37.92 -2.37
N HIS A 221 -25.86 -38.27 -1.91
CA HIS A 221 -26.87 -38.85 -2.79
C HIS A 221 -27.25 -37.87 -3.91
N PRO A 222 -27.39 -38.35 -5.17
CA PRO A 222 -27.89 -37.52 -6.26
C PRO A 222 -29.23 -36.88 -5.89
N MET A 223 -29.41 -35.61 -6.24
CA MET A 223 -30.66 -34.90 -5.99
C MET A 223 -31.70 -35.30 -7.05
N ASP A 224 -32.90 -35.66 -6.63
CA ASP A 224 -33.96 -36.14 -7.54
C ASP A 224 -34.42 -35.08 -8.57
N ASP A 225 -34.28 -33.80 -8.24
CA ASP A 225 -34.64 -32.67 -9.09
C ASP A 225 -33.52 -32.25 -10.07
N VAL A 226 -32.32 -32.82 -9.93
CA VAL A 226 -31.18 -32.54 -10.80
C VAL A 226 -31.04 -33.65 -11.83
N SER A 227 -31.20 -33.30 -13.10
CA SER A 227 -31.00 -34.25 -14.21
C SER A 227 -29.58 -34.81 -14.19
N SER A 228 -29.44 -36.12 -14.41
CA SER A 228 -28.14 -36.78 -14.60
C SER A 228 -27.34 -36.20 -15.77
N SER A 229 -28.03 -35.58 -16.74
CA SER A 229 -27.45 -34.93 -17.91
C SER A 229 -26.88 -33.53 -17.65
N ILE A 230 -26.98 -32.98 -16.43
CA ILE A 230 -26.55 -31.59 -16.14
C ILE A 230 -25.07 -31.34 -16.44
N TYR A 231 -24.25 -32.40 -16.41
CA TYR A 231 -22.82 -32.36 -16.69
C TYR A 231 -22.44 -32.81 -18.11
N ASP A 232 -23.39 -33.15 -18.99
CA ASP A 232 -23.09 -33.64 -20.34
C ASP A 232 -22.27 -32.63 -21.16
N SER A 233 -22.50 -31.35 -20.90
CA SER A 233 -21.78 -30.24 -21.54
C SER A 233 -20.57 -29.74 -20.76
N LEU A 234 -20.20 -30.37 -19.64
CA LEU A 234 -19.12 -29.90 -18.76
C LEU A 234 -17.77 -29.80 -19.48
N MET A 235 -17.52 -30.69 -20.43
CA MET A 235 -16.28 -30.73 -21.22
C MET A 235 -16.33 -29.85 -22.47
N ASN A 236 -17.45 -29.17 -22.74
CA ASN A 236 -17.54 -28.25 -23.87
C ASN A 236 -16.71 -26.98 -23.62
N PRO A 237 -16.07 -26.43 -24.67
CA PRO A 237 -15.35 -25.18 -24.52
C PRO A 237 -16.32 -24.02 -24.19
N PRO A 238 -15.93 -23.07 -23.32
CA PRO A 238 -16.76 -21.92 -22.99
C PRO A 238 -17.11 -21.09 -24.22
N THR A 239 -18.34 -20.60 -24.29
CA THR A 239 -18.80 -19.71 -25.36
C THR A 239 -18.32 -18.27 -25.13
N LEU A 240 -18.42 -17.43 -26.18
CA LEU A 240 -18.08 -16.00 -26.05
C LEU A 240 -19.01 -15.27 -25.08
N ASP A 241 -20.30 -15.60 -25.08
CA ASP A 241 -21.28 -14.95 -24.22
C ASP A 241 -21.06 -15.32 -22.75
N GLU A 242 -20.79 -16.59 -22.45
CA GLU A 242 -20.41 -17.04 -21.10
C GLU A 242 -19.15 -16.33 -20.64
N TRP A 243 -18.12 -16.26 -21.49
CA TRP A 243 -16.88 -15.57 -21.18
C TRP A 243 -17.07 -14.10 -20.83
N LEU A 244 -17.80 -13.36 -21.67
CA LEU A 244 -18.09 -11.94 -21.43
C LEU A 244 -18.91 -11.75 -20.14
N SER A 245 -19.91 -12.59 -19.91
CA SER A 245 -20.73 -12.58 -18.70
C SER A 245 -19.87 -12.83 -17.45
N THR A 246 -19.04 -13.88 -17.45
CA THR A 246 -18.14 -14.21 -16.36
C THR A 246 -17.16 -13.08 -16.07
N VAL A 247 -16.46 -12.56 -17.08
CA VAL A 247 -15.52 -11.44 -16.91
C VAL A 247 -16.22 -10.22 -16.31
N SER A 248 -17.42 -9.87 -16.79
CA SER A 248 -18.17 -8.72 -16.28
C SER A 248 -18.55 -8.84 -14.80
N SER A 249 -18.87 -10.06 -14.35
CA SER A 249 -19.28 -10.37 -12.97
C SER A 249 -18.13 -10.45 -11.96
N THR A 250 -16.87 -10.46 -12.40
CA THR A 250 -15.71 -10.54 -11.50
C THR A 250 -15.67 -9.35 -10.52
N PRO A 251 -15.19 -9.51 -9.28
CA PRO A 251 -15.16 -8.41 -8.31
C PRO A 251 -14.06 -7.39 -8.63
N ASN A 252 -14.31 -6.09 -8.37
CA ASN A 252 -13.30 -5.05 -8.45
C ASN A 252 -12.48 -4.98 -7.13
N GLY A 253 -11.27 -4.40 -7.20
CA GLY A 253 -10.39 -4.15 -6.07
C GLY A 253 -9.66 -5.40 -5.57
N LYS A 254 -9.58 -6.46 -6.38
CA LYS A 254 -8.82 -7.66 -6.04
C LYS A 254 -7.37 -7.53 -6.50
N ALA A 255 -6.46 -8.05 -5.68
CA ALA A 255 -5.05 -8.14 -6.04
C ALA A 255 -4.89 -9.04 -7.28
N SER A 256 -4.05 -8.61 -8.20
CA SER A 256 -3.63 -9.45 -9.33
C SER A 256 -2.81 -10.64 -8.84
N GLY A 257 -2.89 -11.75 -9.57
CA GLY A 257 -1.95 -12.88 -9.43
C GLY A 257 -0.56 -12.58 -10.01
N PRO A 258 0.27 -13.61 -10.23
CA PRO A 258 1.63 -13.49 -10.80
C PRO A 258 1.68 -12.76 -12.15
N SER A 259 0.60 -12.87 -12.94
CA SER A 259 0.46 -12.19 -14.22
C SER A 259 0.34 -10.66 -14.12
N MET A 260 0.13 -10.10 -12.92
CA MET A 260 -0.17 -8.68 -12.69
C MET A 260 -1.42 -8.14 -13.40
N ILE A 261 -2.21 -9.01 -14.04
CA ILE A 261 -3.46 -8.65 -14.71
C ILE A 261 -4.58 -8.65 -13.67
N THR A 262 -5.27 -7.52 -13.51
CA THR A 262 -6.43 -7.43 -12.62
C THR A 262 -7.74 -7.69 -13.36
N TYR A 263 -8.81 -7.97 -12.62
CA TYR A 263 -10.14 -8.14 -13.20
C TYR A 263 -10.63 -6.90 -13.96
N GLU A 264 -10.31 -5.71 -13.48
CA GLU A 264 -10.64 -4.45 -14.15
C GLU A 264 -9.98 -4.37 -15.53
N MET A 265 -8.73 -4.82 -15.65
CA MET A 265 -8.05 -4.87 -16.94
C MET A 265 -8.80 -5.80 -17.91
N LEU A 266 -9.25 -6.96 -17.44
CA LEU A 266 -10.02 -7.91 -18.24
C LEU A 266 -11.39 -7.36 -18.65
N LYS A 267 -12.10 -6.70 -17.74
CA LYS A 267 -13.41 -6.06 -18.00
C LYS A 267 -13.34 -4.96 -19.06
N HIS A 268 -12.23 -4.24 -19.11
CA HIS A 268 -12.00 -3.16 -20.06
C HIS A 268 -11.30 -3.63 -21.35
N LEU A 269 -11.10 -4.94 -21.55
CA LEU A 269 -10.57 -5.46 -22.80
C LEU A 269 -11.53 -5.16 -23.96
N GLY A 270 -10.96 -4.70 -25.07
CA GLY A 270 -11.70 -4.62 -26.32
C GLY A 270 -12.15 -6.00 -26.82
N SER A 271 -13.26 -6.05 -27.55
CA SER A 271 -13.90 -7.29 -28.03
C SER A 271 -12.93 -8.24 -28.74
N ARG A 272 -12.04 -7.72 -29.60
CA ARG A 272 -11.03 -8.53 -30.31
C ARG A 272 -10.04 -9.20 -29.36
N THR A 273 -9.52 -8.46 -28.39
CA THR A 273 -8.56 -9.00 -27.42
C THR A 273 -9.23 -9.98 -26.48
N SER A 274 -10.47 -9.70 -26.08
CA SER A 274 -11.30 -10.62 -25.28
C SER A 274 -11.53 -11.95 -26.01
N ALA A 275 -11.84 -11.91 -27.31
CA ALA A 275 -12.00 -13.12 -28.12
C ALA A 275 -10.69 -13.92 -28.28
N LEU A 276 -9.55 -13.24 -28.47
CA LEU A 276 -8.24 -13.90 -28.50
C LEU A 276 -7.88 -14.54 -27.16
N LEU A 277 -8.21 -13.89 -26.06
CA LEU A 277 -8.02 -14.44 -24.72
C LEU A 277 -8.91 -15.67 -24.48
N LEU A 278 -10.16 -15.66 -24.96
CA LEU A 278 -11.02 -16.84 -24.90
C LEU A 278 -10.43 -18.03 -25.67
N ILE A 279 -9.88 -17.81 -26.86
CA ILE A 279 -9.21 -18.88 -27.63
C ILE A 279 -8.06 -19.49 -26.83
N LEU A 280 -7.26 -18.66 -26.15
CA LEU A 280 -6.19 -19.14 -25.27
C LEU A 280 -6.75 -19.99 -24.12
N ILE A 281 -7.81 -19.53 -23.46
CA ILE A 281 -8.44 -20.26 -22.34
C ILE A 281 -9.02 -21.60 -22.80
N GLN A 282 -9.72 -21.63 -23.93
CA GLN A 282 -10.22 -22.87 -24.53
C GLN A 282 -9.08 -23.84 -24.84
N ALA A 283 -7.95 -23.34 -25.36
CA ALA A 283 -6.77 -24.15 -25.60
C ALA A 283 -6.19 -24.71 -24.29
N CYS A 284 -6.08 -23.91 -23.23
CA CYS A 284 -5.61 -24.36 -21.92
C CYS A 284 -6.50 -25.47 -21.34
N LEU A 285 -7.82 -25.29 -21.37
CA LEU A 285 -8.78 -26.29 -20.89
C LEU A 285 -8.70 -27.60 -21.68
N SER A 286 -8.63 -27.50 -23.02
CA SER A 286 -8.56 -28.69 -23.88
C SER A 286 -7.25 -29.48 -23.76
N LYS A 287 -6.13 -28.79 -23.47
CA LYS A 287 -4.80 -29.41 -23.39
C LYS A 287 -4.36 -29.73 -21.96
N ALA A 288 -5.12 -29.29 -20.96
CA ALA A 288 -4.73 -29.30 -19.56
C ALA A 288 -3.34 -28.66 -19.32
N ASP A 289 -3.02 -27.61 -20.09
CA ASP A 289 -1.73 -26.94 -20.09
C ASP A 289 -1.94 -25.44 -19.85
N ILE A 290 -1.52 -24.97 -18.67
CA ILE A 290 -1.68 -23.59 -18.22
C ILE A 290 -0.28 -22.94 -18.21
N PRO A 291 -0.09 -21.81 -18.90
CA PRO A 291 1.19 -21.11 -18.89
C PRO A 291 1.59 -20.71 -17.46
N ASP A 292 2.85 -20.98 -17.06
CA ASP A 292 3.38 -20.68 -15.72
C ASP A 292 3.19 -19.22 -15.25
N LEU A 293 3.04 -18.31 -16.22
CA LEU A 293 2.94 -16.88 -16.00
C LEU A 293 1.50 -16.39 -15.72
N TRP A 294 0.49 -17.29 -15.79
CA TRP A 294 -0.94 -16.98 -15.74
C TRP A 294 -1.67 -17.72 -14.61
#